data_AF-A0A853MA54-F1
#
_entry.id   AF-A0A853MA54-F1
#
_cell.length_a   1.000
_cell.length_b   1.000
_cell.length_c   1.000
_cell.angle_alpha   90.00
_cell.angle_beta   90.00
_cell.angle_gamma   90.00
#
_symmetry.space_group_name_H-M   'P 1'
#
loop_
_entity.id
_entity.type
_entity.pdbx_description
1 polymer ?
#
loop_
_entity_poly.entity_id
_entity_poly.type
_entity_poly.pdbx_seq_one_letter_code
_entity_poly.pdbx_strand_id
1 'polypeptide(L)'
;MIHKVYFRKGLIMLLLSLFIVACNKEEELKCEIAHTPVENTNTSKSNNLSVRIYLDGSGSMLGYVKSGETNYGKTLRSIRNVFELSDKLPVEYYRIGSPMQKITSSEYYNSGISSVFYDGSSNQFPEVSSPIDAAIVPPEKEQKKMTVIITDLQQNSGDVTKLNKVINDTYYNIDNRDYAVGIWAIKSEFDGKIYLEGNNPRSFNYSTGQEPAKFRPFYVLFIGPYGDIKHYFSQLKKYNTNQDLLNSDNSNLMIFHPDHVLDKISVLDGTPISLPQGITEVFALAKEGVTVSKSNQEMLKLNSSLKQSSTINYTVNFLHSEYSLPIDPSTIQAQVKGKKLDRFNRKFVEVDSNSEIISAIELKDWQILPKENQAKLTAVIQPNKLSEPGIYNLQFDLTTASLAVPNWWKEWDWQTRTGEEDGSKTYNLQEFFTALKVRTETMQSEIAKSPQHSGWFIGSLCYAIQKD
;
A
#
# COMPACT_ATOMS: atom_id res chain seq x y z
N MET A 1 -19.63 -73.60 -42.36
CA MET A 1 -20.29 -72.31 -42.71
C MET A 1 -20.73 -71.48 -41.49
N ILE A 2 -20.97 -72.09 -40.32
CA ILE A 2 -21.48 -71.41 -39.10
C ILE A 2 -20.41 -70.54 -38.39
N HIS A 3 -19.11 -70.89 -38.43
CA HIS A 3 -18.05 -70.11 -37.78
C HIS A 3 -17.75 -68.73 -38.41
N LYS A 4 -17.98 -68.54 -39.71
CA LYS A 4 -17.74 -67.23 -40.37
C LYS A 4 -18.74 -66.16 -39.94
N VAL A 5 -19.95 -66.55 -39.52
CA VAL A 5 -21.01 -65.61 -39.12
C VAL A 5 -20.77 -65.08 -37.69
N TYR A 6 -20.29 -65.92 -36.77
CA TYR A 6 -19.97 -65.51 -35.41
C TYR A 6 -18.72 -64.62 -35.33
N PHE A 7 -17.70 -64.91 -36.14
CA PHE A 7 -16.50 -64.07 -36.19
C PHE A 7 -16.80 -62.66 -36.71
N ARG A 8 -17.67 -62.54 -37.72
CA ARG A 8 -18.09 -61.26 -38.29
C ARG A 8 -18.95 -60.44 -37.31
N LYS A 9 -19.83 -61.09 -36.53
CA LYS A 9 -20.61 -60.43 -35.48
C LYS A 9 -19.76 -60.01 -34.28
N GLY A 10 -18.76 -60.82 -33.90
CA GLY A 10 -17.81 -60.49 -32.83
C GLY A 10 -16.90 -59.31 -33.20
N LEU A 11 -16.43 -59.25 -34.45
CA LEU A 11 -15.62 -58.14 -34.95
C LEU A 11 -16.42 -56.83 -35.02
N ILE A 12 -17.70 -56.88 -35.41
CA ILE A 12 -18.59 -55.71 -35.43
C ILE A 12 -18.88 -55.21 -34.00
N MET A 13 -19.08 -56.10 -33.03
CA MET A 13 -19.21 -55.72 -31.60
C MET A 13 -17.93 -55.11 -31.04
N LEU A 14 -16.76 -55.63 -31.41
CA LEU A 14 -15.45 -55.09 -30.97
C LEU A 14 -15.14 -53.73 -31.61
N LEU A 15 -15.53 -53.53 -32.89
CA LEU A 15 -15.45 -52.24 -33.57
C LEU A 15 -16.46 -51.23 -32.99
N LEU A 16 -17.69 -51.66 -32.65
CA LEU A 16 -18.65 -50.79 -31.96
C LEU A 16 -18.15 -50.39 -30.56
N SER A 17 -17.48 -51.28 -29.81
CA SER A 17 -16.93 -50.92 -28.50
C SER A 17 -15.72 -49.98 -28.59
N LEU A 18 -14.97 -50.00 -29.71
CA LEU A 18 -13.90 -49.03 -29.99
C LEU A 18 -14.44 -47.64 -30.40
N PHE A 19 -15.67 -47.54 -30.93
CA PHE A 19 -16.32 -46.27 -31.27
C PHE A 19 -17.05 -45.60 -30.09
N ILE A 20 -17.17 -46.25 -28.92
CA ILE A 20 -17.81 -45.67 -27.71
C ILE A 20 -16.79 -45.01 -26.77
N VAL A 21 -15.52 -44.86 -27.18
CA VAL A 21 -14.63 -43.89 -26.53
C VAL A 21 -15.10 -42.50 -26.96
N ALA A 22 -16.12 -41.98 -26.28
CA ALA A 22 -16.54 -40.60 -26.41
C ALA A 22 -15.31 -39.72 -26.19
N CYS A 23 -14.83 -39.09 -27.26
CA CYS A 23 -13.75 -38.13 -27.19
C CYS A 23 -14.29 -36.93 -26.40
N ASN A 24 -14.00 -36.88 -25.09
CA ASN A 24 -14.36 -35.73 -24.28
C ASN A 24 -13.64 -34.51 -24.84
N LYS A 25 -14.39 -33.43 -25.04
CA LYS A 25 -13.79 -32.17 -25.47
C LYS A 25 -13.12 -31.55 -24.25
N GLU A 26 -11.81 -31.38 -24.33
CA GLU A 26 -11.07 -30.63 -23.32
C GLU A 26 -11.28 -29.13 -23.57
N GLU A 27 -11.73 -28.42 -22.54
CA GLU A 27 -11.87 -26.97 -22.53
C GLU A 27 -10.98 -26.41 -21.42
N GLU A 28 -10.17 -25.41 -21.75
CA GLU A 28 -9.31 -24.74 -20.78
C GLU A 28 -10.02 -23.47 -20.28
N LEU A 29 -10.55 -23.50 -19.06
CA LEU A 29 -11.03 -22.29 -18.38
C LEU A 29 -9.83 -21.58 -17.76
N LYS A 30 -9.44 -20.45 -18.35
CA LYS A 30 -8.39 -19.58 -17.80
C LYS A 30 -9.01 -18.50 -16.95
N CYS A 31 -8.43 -18.24 -15.78
CA CYS A 31 -8.68 -16.99 -15.07
C CYS A 31 -7.89 -15.90 -15.80
N GLU A 32 -8.59 -15.07 -16.57
CA GLU A 32 -8.01 -13.96 -17.30
C GLU A 32 -7.73 -12.83 -16.32
N ILE A 33 -6.46 -12.52 -16.10
CA ILE A 33 -6.08 -11.35 -15.30
C ILE A 33 -6.40 -10.12 -16.16
N ALA A 34 -7.50 -9.43 -15.83
CA ALA A 34 -8.05 -8.32 -16.62
C ALA A 34 -7.04 -7.18 -16.85
N HIS A 35 -6.12 -7.01 -15.90
CA HIS A 35 -5.06 -6.02 -15.97
C HIS A 35 -3.77 -6.63 -15.45
N THR A 36 -2.79 -6.85 -16.34
CA THR A 36 -1.40 -6.93 -15.87
C THR A 36 -1.11 -5.57 -15.25
N PRO A 37 -0.74 -5.46 -13.96
CA PRO A 37 -0.28 -4.18 -13.44
C PRO A 37 0.78 -3.68 -14.41
N VAL A 38 0.65 -2.42 -14.83
CA VAL A 38 1.71 -1.76 -15.61
C VAL A 38 3.00 -2.14 -14.90
N GLU A 39 3.92 -2.83 -15.58
CA GLU A 39 5.21 -3.14 -14.97
C GLU A 39 5.68 -1.83 -14.36
N ASN A 40 5.87 -1.83 -13.04
CA ASN A 40 6.26 -0.68 -12.24
C ASN A 40 7.68 -0.26 -12.69
N THR A 41 7.74 0.36 -13.86
CA THR A 41 8.93 0.47 -14.73
C THR A 41 9.90 1.53 -14.22
N ASN A 42 9.44 2.39 -13.30
CA ASN A 42 10.25 3.45 -12.70
C ASN A 42 10.46 3.26 -11.18
N THR A 43 10.81 2.03 -10.77
CA THR A 43 11.35 1.80 -9.42
C THR A 43 12.86 2.06 -9.32
N SER A 44 13.54 2.26 -10.46
CA SER A 44 14.98 2.49 -10.49
C SER A 44 15.35 3.88 -9.99
N LYS A 45 16.37 3.94 -9.14
CA LYS A 45 17.06 5.16 -8.71
C LYS A 45 17.49 6.01 -9.92
N SER A 46 17.36 7.33 -9.80
CA SER A 46 17.82 8.29 -10.81
C SER A 46 19.35 8.37 -10.88
N ASN A 47 19.90 8.51 -12.09
CA ASN A 47 21.34 8.69 -12.30
C ASN A 47 21.84 10.13 -12.02
N ASN A 48 20.95 11.13 -12.08
CA ASN A 48 21.29 12.55 -11.91
C ASN A 48 20.35 13.22 -10.90
N LEU A 49 20.39 12.73 -9.66
CA LEU A 49 19.58 13.27 -8.56
C LEU A 49 20.31 14.42 -7.86
N SER A 50 19.68 15.59 -7.79
CA SER A 50 20.10 16.66 -6.87
C SER A 50 19.33 16.56 -5.57
N VAL A 51 20.02 16.65 -4.43
CA VAL A 51 19.38 16.59 -3.10
C VAL A 51 19.57 17.91 -2.37
N ARG A 52 18.47 18.46 -1.87
CA ARG A 52 18.51 19.59 -0.94
C ARG A 52 17.92 19.17 0.39
N ILE A 53 18.70 19.33 1.46
CA ILE A 53 18.32 18.99 2.82
C ILE A 53 18.10 20.26 3.61
N TYR A 54 16.91 20.39 4.17
CA TYR A 54 16.45 21.54 4.94
C TYR A 54 16.26 21.13 6.39
N LEU A 55 16.94 21.81 7.30
CA LEU A 55 16.82 21.62 8.73
C LEU A 55 16.04 22.79 9.33
N ASP A 56 14.91 22.52 9.97
CA ASP A 56 14.13 23.54 10.67
C ASP A 56 14.96 24.20 11.77
N GLY A 57 15.27 25.49 11.61
CA GLY A 57 16.13 26.24 12.53
C GLY A 57 15.38 26.95 13.66
N SER A 58 14.06 26.76 13.77
CA SER A 58 13.22 27.48 14.71
C SER A 58 13.36 26.98 16.15
N GLY A 59 12.91 27.80 17.10
CA GLY A 59 12.98 27.48 18.53
C GLY A 59 12.14 26.28 18.97
N SER A 60 11.16 25.80 18.19
CA SER A 60 10.38 24.59 18.51
C SER A 60 11.26 23.34 18.48
N MET A 61 12.28 23.33 17.64
CA MET A 61 13.22 22.23 17.47
C MET A 61 14.27 22.16 18.60
N LEU A 62 14.43 23.23 19.38
CA LEU A 62 15.44 23.35 20.43
C LEU A 62 15.36 22.22 21.47
N GLY A 63 14.17 21.70 21.76
CA GLY A 63 14.01 20.66 22.78
C GLY A 63 14.65 19.32 22.41
N TYR A 64 14.84 19.02 21.12
CA TYR A 64 15.38 17.73 20.67
C TYR A 64 16.91 17.58 20.83
N VAL A 65 17.60 18.66 21.20
CA VAL A 65 19.08 18.70 21.28
C VAL A 65 19.62 18.96 22.69
N LYS A 66 18.76 19.07 23.71
CA LYS A 66 19.19 19.34 25.09
C LYS A 66 19.57 18.09 25.89
N SER A 67 19.18 16.91 25.44
CA SER A 67 19.29 15.66 26.21
C SER A 67 20.31 14.69 25.60
N GLY A 68 21.61 14.86 25.85
CA GLY A 68 22.63 13.87 25.45
C GLY A 68 22.54 13.42 23.98
N GLU A 69 22.71 12.12 23.71
CA GLU A 69 22.44 11.55 22.38
C GLU A 69 20.94 11.22 22.24
N THR A 70 20.23 11.98 21.40
CA THR A 70 18.80 11.78 21.11
C THR A 70 18.55 11.05 19.81
N ASN A 71 17.36 10.47 19.63
CA ASN A 71 16.91 9.92 18.34
C ASN A 71 16.95 10.97 17.22
N TYR A 72 16.73 12.24 17.54
CA TYR A 72 16.92 13.36 16.62
C TYR A 72 18.37 13.48 16.14
N GLY A 73 19.35 13.51 17.05
CA GLY A 73 20.77 13.56 16.68
C GLY A 73 21.23 12.34 15.88
N LYS A 74 20.74 11.14 16.23
CA LYS A 74 20.96 9.91 15.46
C LYS A 74 20.37 10.01 14.05
N THR A 75 19.18 10.60 13.91
CA THR A 75 18.53 10.82 12.61
C THR A 75 19.33 11.76 11.72
N LEU A 76 19.82 12.89 12.25
CA LEU A 76 20.66 13.82 11.47
C LEU A 76 21.93 13.13 10.95
N ARG A 77 22.58 12.32 11.81
CA ARG A 77 23.74 11.49 11.45
C ARG A 77 23.41 10.51 10.33
N SER A 78 22.29 9.79 10.45
CA SER A 78 21.88 8.77 9.48
C SER A 78 21.58 9.37 8.11
N ILE A 79 20.86 10.50 8.06
CA ILE A 79 20.60 11.23 6.82
C ILE A 79 21.93 11.63 6.15
N ARG A 80 22.82 12.30 6.90
CA ARG A 80 24.13 12.71 6.37
C ARG A 80 24.90 11.53 5.78
N ASN A 81 25.03 10.43 6.53
CA ASN A 81 25.82 9.29 6.11
C ASN A 81 25.20 8.56 4.91
N VAL A 82 23.87 8.42 4.86
CA VAL A 82 23.20 7.77 3.73
C VAL A 82 23.36 8.60 2.45
N PHE A 83 23.15 9.92 2.51
CA PHE A 83 23.22 10.79 1.33
C PHE A 83 24.65 11.07 0.85
N GLU A 84 25.59 11.33 1.77
CA GLU A 84 26.96 11.71 1.40
C GLU A 84 27.87 10.50 1.16
N LEU A 85 27.77 9.45 1.98
CA LEU A 85 28.76 8.37 1.96
C LEU A 85 28.37 7.20 1.06
N SER A 86 27.08 6.91 0.93
CA SER A 86 26.63 5.76 0.12
C SER A 86 26.69 6.07 -1.37
N ASP A 87 26.17 7.23 -1.76
CA ASP A 87 25.96 7.57 -3.18
C ASP A 87 26.74 8.81 -3.66
N LYS A 88 27.48 9.48 -2.76
CA LYS A 88 28.29 10.68 -3.06
C LYS A 88 27.52 11.73 -3.87
N LEU A 89 26.25 11.92 -3.52
CA LEU A 89 25.40 12.86 -4.23
C LEU A 89 25.85 14.30 -4.01
N PRO A 90 25.57 15.20 -4.97
CA PRO A 90 25.67 16.63 -4.73
C PRO A 90 24.52 17.04 -3.78
N VAL A 91 24.82 17.08 -2.48
CA VAL A 91 23.88 17.47 -1.43
C VAL A 91 24.11 18.92 -1.05
N GLU A 92 23.05 19.71 -1.07
CA GLU A 92 23.06 21.07 -0.49
C GLU A 92 22.28 21.09 0.82
N TYR A 93 22.79 21.84 1.80
CA TYR A 93 22.17 21.97 3.11
C TYR A 93 21.67 23.39 3.35
N TYR A 94 20.49 23.49 3.96
CA TYR A 94 19.85 24.75 4.28
C TYR A 94 19.27 24.70 5.70
N ARG A 95 19.34 25.82 6.41
CA ARG A 95 18.60 26.08 7.65
C ARG A 95 17.34 26.85 7.29
N ILE A 96 16.18 26.28 7.62
CA ILE A 96 14.88 26.93 7.44
C ILE A 96 14.80 28.07 8.47
N GLY A 97 14.42 29.23 7.96
CA GLY A 97 14.30 30.47 8.71
C GLY A 97 13.84 31.58 7.77
N SER A 98 13.62 32.76 8.33
CA SER A 98 13.41 33.98 7.54
C SER A 98 14.55 34.96 7.82
N PRO A 99 15.57 35.06 6.95
CA PRO A 99 15.69 34.41 5.62
C PRO A 99 16.16 32.94 5.69
N MET A 100 15.91 32.19 4.60
CA MET A 100 16.48 30.86 4.39
C MET A 100 18.01 30.96 4.29
N GLN A 101 18.74 30.14 5.04
CA GLN A 101 20.20 30.23 5.13
C GLN A 101 20.85 28.98 4.55
N LYS A 102 21.73 29.11 3.55
CA LYS A 102 22.56 27.99 3.09
C LYS A 102 23.61 27.68 4.16
N ILE A 103 23.79 26.41 4.48
CA ILE A 103 24.75 25.91 5.48
C ILE A 103 25.61 24.81 4.86
N THR A 104 26.72 24.50 5.51
CA THR A 104 27.59 23.37 5.17
C THR A 104 27.07 22.07 5.76
N SER A 105 27.51 20.94 5.21
CA SER A 105 27.28 19.61 5.80
C SER A 105 27.76 19.52 7.26
N SER A 106 28.89 20.17 7.57
CA SER A 106 29.44 20.20 8.91
C SER A 106 28.56 21.00 9.88
N GLU A 107 28.01 22.13 9.44
CA GLU A 107 27.07 22.92 10.25
C GLU A 107 25.76 22.19 10.45
N TYR A 108 25.21 21.57 9.39
CA TYR A 108 24.02 20.73 9.47
C TYR A 108 24.13 19.68 10.58
N TYR A 109 25.26 18.97 10.66
CA TYR A 109 25.43 17.95 11.69
C TYR A 109 25.91 18.52 13.03
N ASN A 110 27.06 19.18 13.08
CA ASN A 110 27.69 19.57 14.34
C ASN A 110 26.91 20.68 15.05
N SER A 111 26.38 21.65 14.30
CA SER A 111 25.56 22.72 14.86
C SER A 111 24.12 22.25 15.01
N GLY A 112 23.58 21.46 14.08
CA GLY A 112 22.21 20.94 14.17
C GLY A 112 21.94 20.03 15.37
N ILE A 113 22.95 19.43 16.01
CA ILE A 113 22.80 18.71 17.29
C ILE A 113 23.08 19.58 18.54
N SER A 114 23.23 20.89 18.37
CA SER A 114 23.55 21.83 19.44
C SER A 114 22.44 22.87 19.62
N SER A 115 22.22 23.31 20.87
CA SER A 115 21.23 24.36 21.16
C SER A 115 21.48 25.66 20.40
N VAL A 116 22.76 25.98 20.16
CA VAL A 116 23.23 27.21 19.52
C VAL A 116 22.66 27.40 18.11
N PHE A 117 22.24 26.32 17.45
CA PHE A 117 21.61 26.38 16.13
C PHE A 117 20.16 26.86 16.17
N TYR A 118 19.49 26.79 17.33
CA TYR A 118 18.05 27.04 17.46
C TYR A 118 17.72 28.19 18.43
N ASP A 119 18.57 28.45 19.42
CA ASP A 119 18.28 29.37 20.52
C ASP A 119 18.61 30.85 20.23
N GLY A 120 19.18 31.16 19.06
CA GLY A 120 19.53 32.53 18.68
C GLY A 120 20.74 33.12 19.41
N SER A 121 21.45 32.32 20.21
CA SER A 121 22.61 32.79 21.00
C SER A 121 23.85 33.10 20.16
N SER A 122 23.90 32.63 18.90
CA SER A 122 25.01 32.86 17.97
C SER A 122 24.61 33.83 16.86
N ASN A 123 25.51 34.78 16.55
CA ASN A 123 25.35 35.65 15.38
C ASN A 123 25.28 34.88 14.06
N GLN A 124 25.85 33.68 14.01
CA GLN A 124 25.78 32.81 12.83
C GLN A 124 24.40 32.15 12.68
N PHE A 125 23.72 31.90 13.81
CA PHE A 125 22.43 31.22 13.88
C PHE A 125 21.46 32.06 14.73
N PRO A 126 21.00 33.22 14.24
CA PRO A 126 20.02 34.03 14.95
C PRO A 126 18.70 33.27 15.10
N GLU A 127 17.85 33.72 16.02
CA GLU A 127 16.49 33.19 16.18
C GLU A 127 15.68 33.39 14.88
N VAL A 128 14.96 32.35 14.46
CA VAL A 128 14.18 32.36 13.21
C VAL A 128 12.82 31.68 13.39
N SER A 129 11.86 32.07 12.54
CA SER A 129 10.56 31.40 12.39
C SER A 129 10.64 30.11 11.55
N SER A 130 9.58 29.31 11.47
CA SER A 130 9.51 28.08 10.65
C SER A 130 8.60 28.19 9.41
N PRO A 131 9.02 28.85 8.32
CA PRO A 131 8.32 28.83 7.03
C PRO A 131 8.68 27.56 6.24
N ILE A 132 8.20 26.40 6.70
CA ILE A 132 8.52 25.09 6.09
C ILE A 132 8.15 25.05 4.60
N ASP A 133 7.04 25.66 4.24
CA ASP A 133 6.55 25.77 2.86
C ASP A 133 7.55 26.45 1.91
N ALA A 134 8.41 27.35 2.42
CA ALA A 134 9.44 28.02 1.63
C ALA A 134 10.56 27.06 1.15
N ALA A 135 10.70 25.87 1.76
CA ALA A 135 11.63 24.85 1.28
C ALA A 135 11.10 24.09 0.05
N ILE A 136 9.80 24.17 -0.23
CA ILE A 136 9.15 23.51 -1.37
C ILE A 136 9.33 24.36 -2.63
N VAL A 137 10.49 24.21 -3.27
CA VAL A 137 10.84 24.93 -4.50
C VAL A 137 10.84 23.94 -5.66
N PRO A 138 10.19 24.20 -6.82
CA PRO A 138 10.11 23.26 -7.94
C PRO A 138 11.48 22.79 -8.45
N PRO A 139 11.54 21.64 -9.16
CA PRO A 139 12.76 21.18 -9.80
C PRO A 139 13.10 22.09 -10.99
N GLU A 140 14.39 22.26 -11.27
CA GLU A 140 14.82 22.89 -12.53
C GLU A 140 14.45 21.99 -13.71
N LYS A 141 14.21 22.57 -14.89
CA LYS A 141 13.86 21.77 -16.08
C LYS A 141 14.95 20.72 -16.33
N GLU A 142 14.53 19.48 -16.58
CA GLU A 142 15.38 18.33 -16.93
C GLU A 142 16.25 17.75 -15.78
N GLN A 143 16.25 18.32 -14.57
CA GLN A 143 16.96 17.76 -13.42
C GLN A 143 15.99 17.14 -12.40
N LYS A 144 16.19 15.86 -12.06
CA LYS A 144 15.46 15.23 -10.96
C LYS A 144 15.98 15.79 -9.63
N LYS A 145 15.07 16.22 -8.77
CA LYS A 145 15.38 16.83 -7.48
C LYS A 145 14.66 16.07 -6.38
N MET A 146 15.37 15.84 -5.27
CA MET A 146 14.75 15.43 -4.02
C MET A 146 14.96 16.50 -2.96
N THR A 147 13.85 16.92 -2.36
CA THR A 147 13.80 17.85 -1.23
C THR A 147 13.58 17.03 0.04
N VAL A 148 14.48 17.19 1.02
CA VAL A 148 14.41 16.53 2.32
C VAL A 148 14.22 17.60 3.39
N ILE A 149 13.20 17.51 4.24
CA ILE A 149 12.87 18.53 5.25
C ILE A 149 12.78 17.86 6.61
N ILE A 150 13.57 18.31 7.57
CA ILE A 150 13.55 17.86 8.97
C ILE A 150 12.86 18.92 9.82
N THR A 151 11.74 18.57 10.45
CA THR A 151 10.88 19.52 11.20
C THR A 151 9.96 18.79 12.18
N ASP A 152 9.42 19.48 13.18
CA ASP A 152 8.33 19.00 14.03
C ASP A 152 6.92 19.30 13.48
N LEU A 153 6.86 19.83 12.24
CA LEU A 153 5.66 20.28 11.53
C LEU A 153 4.96 21.48 12.18
N GLN A 154 5.63 22.19 13.09
CA GLN A 154 5.12 23.45 13.60
C GLN A 154 5.35 24.56 12.56
N GLN A 155 4.30 24.92 11.82
CA GLN A 155 4.33 26.07 10.90
C GLN A 155 3.82 27.33 11.57
N ASN A 156 4.31 28.48 11.11
CA ASN A 156 3.73 29.78 11.42
C ASN A 156 2.22 29.77 11.12
N SER A 157 1.39 30.06 12.11
CA SER A 157 -0.09 30.04 12.10
C SER A 157 -0.75 28.66 12.15
N GLY A 158 0.01 27.57 12.31
CA GLY A 158 -0.53 26.21 12.42
C GLY A 158 -1.22 25.65 11.16
N ASP A 159 -1.03 26.28 10.00
CA ASP A 159 -1.72 25.95 8.76
C ASP A 159 -1.00 24.82 7.98
N VAL A 160 -1.13 23.59 8.45
CA VAL A 160 -0.65 22.39 7.73
C VAL A 160 -1.33 22.22 6.36
N THR A 161 -2.49 22.84 6.15
CA THR A 161 -3.20 22.85 4.87
C THR A 161 -2.43 23.65 3.82
N LYS A 162 -1.79 24.75 4.20
CA LYS A 162 -0.89 25.51 3.31
C LYS A 162 0.27 24.66 2.79
N LEU A 163 0.99 23.95 3.67
CA LEU A 163 2.10 23.09 3.24
C LEU A 163 1.63 21.97 2.31
N ASN A 164 0.54 21.29 2.64
CA ASN A 164 -0.04 20.28 1.76
C ASN A 164 -0.39 20.84 0.39
N LYS A 165 -0.99 22.03 0.35
CA LYS A 165 -1.30 22.72 -0.90
C LYS A 165 -0.04 22.96 -1.73
N VAL A 166 1.02 23.51 -1.13
CA VAL A 166 2.27 23.81 -1.84
C VAL A 166 2.95 22.53 -2.33
N ILE A 167 2.96 21.45 -1.55
CA ILE A 167 3.48 20.14 -1.97
C ILE A 167 2.70 19.62 -3.19
N ASN A 168 1.36 19.64 -3.12
CA ASN A 168 0.50 19.14 -4.19
C ASN A 168 0.63 19.96 -5.48
N ASP A 169 0.60 21.29 -5.36
CA ASP A 169 0.73 22.19 -6.51
C ASP A 169 2.10 22.07 -7.19
N THR A 170 3.17 21.87 -6.41
CA THR A 170 4.55 21.92 -6.93
C THR A 170 5.03 20.57 -7.44
N TYR A 171 4.74 19.49 -6.71
CA TYR A 171 5.39 18.19 -6.91
C TYR A 171 4.42 17.03 -7.01
N TYR A 172 3.39 17.00 -6.16
CA TYR A 172 2.53 15.82 -6.02
C TYR A 172 1.25 15.96 -6.84
N ASN A 173 1.41 15.94 -8.16
CA ASN A 173 0.33 16.12 -9.13
C ASN A 173 0.50 15.29 -10.40
N ILE A 174 -0.55 15.27 -11.23
CA ILE A 174 -0.63 14.41 -12.42
C ILE A 174 0.45 14.72 -13.47
N ASP A 175 0.94 15.96 -13.53
CA ASP A 175 2.00 16.37 -14.46
C ASP A 175 3.38 15.86 -14.00
N ASN A 176 3.55 15.61 -12.70
CA ASN A 176 4.74 15.07 -12.07
C ASN A 176 4.48 13.66 -11.51
N ARG A 177 3.88 12.78 -12.33
CA ARG A 177 3.40 11.45 -11.89
C ARG A 177 4.47 10.56 -11.26
N ASP A 178 5.75 10.77 -11.54
CA ASP A 178 6.83 9.98 -10.95
C ASP A 178 7.27 10.46 -9.55
N TYR A 179 6.79 11.63 -9.10
CA TYR A 179 7.10 12.15 -7.78
C TYR A 179 6.19 11.57 -6.70
N ALA A 180 6.78 11.31 -5.55
CA ALA A 180 6.14 10.83 -4.35
C ALA A 180 6.44 11.74 -3.15
N VAL A 181 5.67 11.57 -2.09
CA VAL A 181 5.99 12.11 -0.76
C VAL A 181 6.32 10.96 0.17
N GLY A 182 7.55 10.87 0.64
CA GLY A 182 8.00 9.96 1.68
C GLY A 182 7.97 10.66 3.05
N ILE A 183 7.58 9.95 4.09
CA ILE A 183 7.64 10.41 5.48
C ILE A 183 8.45 9.42 6.29
N TRP A 184 9.42 9.93 7.04
CA TRP A 184 10.00 9.24 8.18
C TRP A 184 9.60 9.97 9.45
N ALA A 185 8.71 9.37 10.24
CA ALA A 185 8.21 9.92 11.50
C ALA A 185 8.93 9.25 12.66
N ILE A 186 9.49 10.04 13.60
CA ILE A 186 10.35 9.55 14.68
C ILE A 186 9.95 10.21 16.00
N LYS A 187 9.79 9.42 17.06
CA LYS A 187 9.70 9.89 18.44
C LYS A 187 11.09 10.02 19.05
N SER A 188 11.38 11.18 19.62
CA SER A 188 12.66 11.51 20.23
C SER A 188 12.51 12.07 21.64
N GLU A 189 13.57 11.92 22.41
CA GLU A 189 13.80 12.67 23.63
C GLU A 189 13.64 14.17 23.36
N PHE A 190 12.98 14.87 24.27
CA PHE A 190 12.70 16.29 24.16
C PHE A 190 12.73 16.95 25.54
N ASP A 191 13.42 18.08 25.64
CA ASP A 191 13.44 18.92 26.84
C ASP A 191 13.39 20.40 26.45
N GLY A 192 12.20 20.98 26.46
CA GLY A 192 12.01 22.32 25.90
C GLY A 192 10.61 22.86 26.05
N LYS A 193 10.38 24.00 25.39
CA LYS A 193 9.08 24.63 25.33
C LYS A 193 8.32 24.12 24.12
N ILE A 194 7.07 23.72 24.32
CA ILE A 194 6.13 23.39 23.25
C ILE A 194 5.26 24.60 23.01
N TYR A 195 5.11 24.93 21.74
CA TYR A 195 4.30 26.05 21.29
C TYR A 195 3.06 25.48 20.60
N LEU A 196 1.90 25.99 20.98
CA LEU A 196 0.63 25.68 20.36
C LEU A 196 0.15 26.92 19.64
N GLU A 197 0.13 26.84 18.33
CA GLU A 197 -0.34 27.91 17.46
C GLU A 197 -1.85 27.73 17.16
N GLY A 198 -2.57 28.84 16.99
CA GLY A 198 -4.02 28.85 16.80
C GLY A 198 -4.66 30.14 17.34
N ASN A 199 -5.99 30.14 17.51
CA ASN A 199 -6.74 31.33 17.97
C ASN A 199 -6.31 31.85 19.36
N ASN A 200 -5.74 30.99 20.20
CA ASN A 200 -5.14 31.35 21.49
C ASN A 200 -3.75 30.72 21.57
N PRO A 201 -2.69 31.42 21.11
CA PRO A 201 -1.34 30.90 21.15
C PRO A 201 -0.90 30.72 22.61
N ARG A 202 -0.40 29.53 22.95
CA ARG A 202 0.11 29.23 24.28
C ARG A 202 1.36 28.38 24.21
N SER A 203 2.13 28.37 25.28
CA SER A 203 3.31 27.53 25.39
C SER A 203 3.45 26.95 26.79
N PHE A 204 4.03 25.76 26.90
CA PHE A 204 4.31 25.11 28.18
C PHE A 204 5.65 24.37 28.10
N ASN A 205 6.28 24.15 29.26
CA ASN A 205 7.53 23.39 29.33
C ASN A 205 7.20 21.89 29.31
N TYR A 206 7.98 21.12 28.57
CA TYR A 206 7.81 19.69 28.43
C TYR A 206 9.17 19.00 28.45
N SER A 207 9.28 17.95 29.25
CA SER A 207 10.49 17.13 29.32
C SER A 207 10.09 15.67 29.31
N THR A 208 10.71 14.90 28.43
CA THR A 208 10.42 13.48 28.26
C THR A 208 11.20 12.61 29.24
N GLY A 209 12.28 13.15 29.82
CA GLY A 209 13.29 12.35 30.50
C GLY A 209 13.75 11.21 29.59
N GLN A 210 13.76 9.99 30.12
CA GLN A 210 14.10 8.76 29.40
C GLN A 210 12.88 7.85 29.18
N GLU A 211 11.66 8.41 29.19
CA GLU A 211 10.41 7.63 29.05
C GLU A 211 9.94 7.61 27.58
N PRO A 212 10.09 6.49 26.83
CA PRO A 212 9.79 6.47 25.39
C PRO A 212 8.33 6.79 25.04
N ALA A 213 7.39 6.49 25.94
CA ALA A 213 5.98 6.82 25.75
C ALA A 213 5.71 8.34 25.71
N LYS A 214 6.57 9.14 26.36
CA LYS A 214 6.50 10.61 26.39
C LYS A 214 7.27 11.25 25.24
N PHE A 215 8.07 10.49 24.50
CA PHE A 215 8.89 11.05 23.42
C PHE A 215 8.06 11.86 22.43
N ARG A 216 8.61 13.00 22.04
CA ARG A 216 7.94 13.93 21.13
C ARG A 216 8.25 13.55 19.68
N PRO A 217 7.24 13.47 18.80
CA PRO A 217 7.46 13.23 17.38
C PRO A 217 8.18 14.39 16.68
N PHE A 218 9.01 14.08 15.70
CA PHE A 218 9.44 14.96 14.62
C PHE A 218 9.44 14.14 13.32
N TYR A 219 9.60 14.82 12.19
CA TYR A 219 9.37 14.26 10.87
C TYR A 219 10.48 14.63 9.91
N VAL A 220 10.79 13.70 9.00
CA VAL A 220 11.61 13.93 7.83
C VAL A 220 10.71 13.71 6.60
N LEU A 221 10.42 14.80 5.89
CA LEU A 221 9.66 14.77 4.64
C LEU A 221 10.64 14.58 3.48
N PHE A 222 10.35 13.64 2.59
CA PHE A 222 11.08 13.40 1.35
C PHE A 222 10.14 13.69 0.19
N ILE A 223 10.52 14.59 -0.71
CA ILE A 223 9.71 14.96 -1.87
C ILE A 223 10.59 14.84 -3.10
N GLY A 224 10.29 13.89 -3.96
CA GLY A 224 11.19 13.49 -5.05
C GLY A 224 10.63 12.29 -5.82
N PRO A 225 11.36 11.79 -6.83
CA PRO A 225 10.94 10.61 -7.57
C PRO A 225 10.76 9.39 -6.66
N TYR A 226 9.71 8.59 -6.88
CA TYR A 226 9.39 7.43 -6.06
C TYR A 226 10.57 6.45 -5.92
N GLY A 227 11.22 6.11 -7.04
CA GLY A 227 12.35 5.17 -7.05
C GLY A 227 13.52 5.63 -6.18
N ASP A 228 13.80 6.94 -6.15
CA ASP A 228 14.84 7.52 -5.29
C ASP A 228 14.44 7.48 -3.82
N ILE A 229 13.20 7.86 -3.49
CA ILE A 229 12.70 7.80 -2.10
C ILE A 229 12.74 6.36 -1.57
N LYS A 230 12.24 5.39 -2.34
CA LYS A 230 12.26 3.97 -1.96
C LYS A 230 13.70 3.47 -1.75
N HIS A 231 14.62 3.81 -2.65
CA HIS A 231 16.04 3.49 -2.50
C HIS A 231 16.61 4.05 -1.20
N TYR A 232 16.41 5.34 -0.92
CA TYR A 232 16.95 5.98 0.29
C TYR A 232 16.29 5.50 1.58
N PHE A 233 15.01 5.12 1.55
CA PHE A 233 14.36 4.47 2.69
C PHE A 233 15.01 3.12 3.00
N SER A 234 15.29 2.31 1.99
CA SER A 234 16.00 1.04 2.16
C SER A 234 17.44 1.24 2.65
N GLN A 235 18.14 2.26 2.18
CA GLN A 235 19.48 2.61 2.68
C GLN A 235 19.44 3.08 4.15
N LEU A 236 18.46 3.90 4.53
CA LEU A 236 18.24 4.32 5.92
C LEU A 236 17.93 3.10 6.81
N LYS A 237 17.03 2.21 6.37
CA LYS A 237 16.71 0.94 7.04
C LYS A 237 17.95 0.10 7.30
N LYS A 238 18.77 -0.10 6.26
CA LYS A 238 20.03 -0.84 6.36
C LYS A 238 21.03 -0.18 7.31
N TYR A 239 21.22 1.13 7.22
CA TYR A 239 22.16 1.87 8.07
C TYR A 239 21.77 1.83 9.55
N ASN A 240 20.47 1.97 9.85
CA ASN A 240 19.98 2.03 11.23
C ASN A 240 19.61 0.66 11.83
N THR A 241 19.79 -0.45 11.11
CA THR A 241 19.46 -1.79 11.63
C THR A 241 20.19 -2.08 12.95
N ASN A 242 21.40 -1.56 13.12
CA ASN A 242 22.21 -1.72 14.34
C ASN A 242 22.02 -0.60 15.37
N GLN A 243 21.16 0.39 15.12
CA GLN A 243 20.96 1.56 15.99
C GLN A 243 19.58 1.59 16.66
N ASP A 244 18.74 0.56 16.46
CA ASP A 244 17.35 0.39 16.94
C ASP A 244 16.37 1.53 16.58
N LEU A 245 16.84 2.57 15.89
CA LEU A 245 16.05 3.75 15.52
C LEU A 245 14.87 3.37 14.61
N LEU A 246 15.09 2.50 13.63
CA LEU A 246 14.08 2.08 12.65
C LEU A 246 13.35 0.78 13.01
N ASN A 247 13.80 0.06 14.05
CA ASN A 247 13.23 -1.22 14.48
C ASN A 247 12.35 -1.08 15.75
N SER A 248 12.08 0.16 16.19
CA SER A 248 11.27 0.46 17.37
C SER A 248 9.89 0.98 17.00
N ASP A 249 8.93 0.84 17.92
CA ASP A 249 7.58 1.43 17.81
C ASP A 249 7.57 2.97 17.75
N ASN A 250 8.76 3.58 17.91
CA ASN A 250 8.98 5.03 17.86
C ASN A 250 9.31 5.54 16.46
N SER A 251 9.33 4.69 15.44
CA SER A 251 9.66 5.11 14.07
C SER A 251 8.76 4.48 13.03
N ASN A 252 8.29 5.30 12.09
CA ASN A 252 7.45 4.85 10.97
C ASN A 252 7.96 5.45 9.66
N LEU A 253 8.06 4.62 8.63
CA LEU A 253 8.38 5.02 7.26
C LEU A 253 7.15 4.78 6.37
N MET A 254 6.76 5.79 5.58
CA MET A 254 5.72 5.62 4.56
C MET A 254 5.98 6.42 3.29
N ILE A 255 5.42 5.98 2.16
CA ILE A 255 5.48 6.67 0.87
C ILE A 255 4.06 6.80 0.31
N PHE A 256 3.69 8.02 -0.06
CA PHE A 256 2.47 8.36 -0.78
C PHE A 256 2.77 8.40 -2.29
N HIS A 257 2.21 7.46 -3.05
CA HIS A 257 2.31 7.43 -4.51
C HIS A 257 1.15 6.60 -5.11
N PRO A 258 0.46 7.06 -6.16
CA PRO A 258 -0.71 6.36 -6.69
C PRO A 258 -0.37 5.02 -7.34
N ASP A 259 0.73 4.91 -8.10
CA ASP A 259 1.01 3.68 -8.87
C ASP A 259 1.71 2.57 -8.06
N HIS A 260 2.14 2.86 -6.82
CA HIS A 260 3.02 1.97 -6.07
C HIS A 260 2.42 1.55 -4.72
N VAL A 261 1.15 1.15 -4.74
CA VAL A 261 0.43 0.57 -3.59
C VAL A 261 0.66 -0.94 -3.50
N LEU A 262 0.75 -1.63 -4.64
CA LEU A 262 0.95 -3.09 -4.72
C LEU A 262 2.16 -3.43 -5.59
N ASP A 263 2.94 -4.42 -5.14
CA ASP A 263 4.04 -4.99 -5.93
C ASP A 263 3.56 -6.20 -6.75
N LYS A 264 2.53 -6.91 -6.29
CA LYS A 264 1.90 -8.01 -7.02
C LYS A 264 0.41 -8.07 -6.73
N ILE A 265 -0.39 -8.22 -7.80
CA ILE A 265 -1.82 -8.49 -7.72
C ILE A 265 -2.09 -9.91 -7.17
N SER A 266 -3.20 -10.06 -6.46
CA SER A 266 -3.62 -11.34 -5.90
C SER A 266 -4.32 -12.22 -6.94
N VAL A 267 -4.01 -13.50 -6.87
CA VAL A 267 -4.75 -14.57 -7.57
C VAL A 267 -5.09 -15.65 -6.56
N LEU A 268 -6.13 -16.42 -6.84
CA LEU A 268 -6.49 -17.54 -5.99
C LEU A 268 -5.49 -18.70 -6.23
N ASP A 269 -4.41 -18.71 -5.47
CA ASP A 269 -3.33 -19.72 -5.53
C ASP A 269 -3.16 -20.53 -4.24
N GLY A 270 -3.90 -20.18 -3.19
CA GLY A 270 -3.89 -20.86 -1.90
C GLY A 270 -4.92 -21.99 -1.80
N THR A 271 -4.57 -23.06 -1.11
CA THR A 271 -5.53 -24.11 -0.72
C THR A 271 -6.46 -23.58 0.37
N PRO A 272 -7.77 -23.90 0.32
CA PRO A 272 -8.70 -23.53 1.38
C PRO A 272 -8.25 -24.09 2.72
N ILE A 273 -8.43 -23.33 3.81
CA ILE A 273 -8.03 -23.74 5.16
C ILE A 273 -8.78 -25.02 5.58
N SER A 274 -10.06 -25.09 5.21
CA SER A 274 -10.91 -26.26 5.36
C SER A 274 -12.09 -26.18 4.39
N LEU A 275 -12.65 -27.33 4.03
CA LEU A 275 -13.84 -27.43 3.20
C LEU A 275 -15.05 -27.90 4.02
N PRO A 276 -16.22 -27.25 3.86
CA PRO A 276 -17.44 -27.66 4.52
C PRO A 276 -17.98 -28.96 3.91
N GLN A 277 -18.80 -29.68 4.68
CA GLN A 277 -19.43 -30.91 4.22
C GLN A 277 -20.27 -30.67 2.96
N GLY A 278 -20.08 -31.50 1.94
CA GLY A 278 -20.80 -31.39 0.67
C GLY A 278 -20.11 -30.52 -0.38
N ILE A 279 -18.96 -29.92 -0.06
CA ILE A 279 -18.05 -29.27 -1.03
C ILE A 279 -16.75 -30.06 -1.07
N THR A 280 -16.28 -30.38 -2.27
CA THR A 280 -14.98 -31.04 -2.47
C THR A 280 -14.16 -30.29 -3.50
N GLU A 281 -12.88 -30.06 -3.20
CA GLU A 281 -11.91 -29.60 -4.19
C GLU A 281 -11.52 -30.76 -5.12
N VAL A 282 -11.38 -30.48 -6.41
CA VAL A 282 -11.09 -31.47 -7.45
C VAL A 282 -10.08 -30.95 -8.46
N PHE A 283 -9.30 -31.85 -9.08
CA PHE A 283 -8.30 -31.47 -10.09
C PHE A 283 -8.89 -31.25 -11.49
N ALA A 284 -10.10 -31.77 -11.73
CA ALA A 284 -10.82 -31.60 -12.98
C ALA A 284 -12.33 -31.70 -12.73
N LEU A 285 -13.10 -30.96 -13.54
CA LEU A 285 -14.56 -31.05 -13.63
C LEU A 285 -14.95 -31.78 -14.90
N ALA A 286 -15.97 -32.62 -14.84
CA ALA A 286 -16.44 -33.39 -15.99
C ALA A 286 -17.96 -33.48 -15.99
N LYS A 287 -18.59 -32.89 -17.01
CA LYS A 287 -20.05 -32.94 -17.21
C LYS A 287 -20.38 -32.80 -18.70
N GLU A 288 -21.40 -33.54 -19.16
CA GLU A 288 -21.90 -33.52 -20.55
C GLU A 288 -20.82 -33.72 -21.65
N GLY A 289 -19.79 -34.53 -21.34
CA GLY A 289 -18.70 -34.83 -22.29
C GLY A 289 -17.67 -33.71 -22.46
N VAL A 290 -17.67 -32.72 -21.57
CA VAL A 290 -16.64 -31.67 -21.46
C VAL A 290 -15.85 -31.89 -20.18
N THR A 291 -14.53 -31.85 -20.29
CA THR A 291 -13.60 -31.86 -19.16
C THR A 291 -12.94 -30.49 -19.04
N VAL A 292 -12.92 -29.96 -17.83
CA VAL A 292 -12.15 -28.76 -17.48
C VAL A 292 -11.05 -29.18 -16.51
N SER A 293 -9.81 -28.85 -16.81
CA SER A 293 -8.65 -29.14 -15.97
C SER A 293 -8.30 -27.94 -15.07
N LYS A 294 -7.71 -28.19 -13.89
CA LYS A 294 -7.27 -27.11 -12.98
C LYS A 294 -6.16 -26.28 -13.63
N SER A 295 -6.32 -24.96 -13.57
CA SER A 295 -5.32 -23.97 -13.97
C SER A 295 -5.11 -23.00 -12.80
N ASN A 296 -5.23 -21.68 -13.00
CA ASN A 296 -5.17 -20.64 -11.98
C ASN A 296 -6.54 -20.28 -11.35
N GLN A 297 -7.36 -21.30 -11.10
CA GLN A 297 -8.70 -21.14 -10.53
C GLN A 297 -8.97 -22.23 -9.49
N GLU A 298 -9.83 -21.92 -8.53
CA GLU A 298 -10.33 -22.91 -7.59
C GLU A 298 -11.38 -23.79 -8.27
N MET A 299 -11.27 -25.11 -8.07
CA MET A 299 -12.18 -26.08 -8.67
C MET A 299 -12.99 -26.77 -7.58
N LEU A 300 -14.28 -26.45 -7.51
CA LEU A 300 -15.19 -26.97 -6.49
C LEU A 300 -16.25 -27.86 -7.13
N LYS A 301 -16.51 -28.98 -6.47
CA LYS A 301 -17.67 -29.82 -6.77
C LYS A 301 -18.64 -29.77 -5.60
N LEU A 302 -19.89 -29.44 -5.89
CA LEU A 302 -20.98 -29.34 -4.92
C LEU A 302 -21.85 -30.59 -5.00
N ASN A 303 -22.07 -31.24 -3.87
CA ASN A 303 -22.99 -32.36 -3.77
C ASN A 303 -24.43 -31.87 -4.01
N SER A 304 -25.20 -32.64 -4.78
CA SER A 304 -26.64 -32.46 -5.02
C SER A 304 -27.49 -32.22 -3.74
N SER A 305 -27.06 -32.72 -2.58
CA SER A 305 -27.75 -32.54 -1.30
C SER A 305 -27.48 -31.18 -0.64
N LEU A 306 -26.47 -30.43 -1.10
CA LEU A 306 -26.08 -29.15 -0.52
C LEU A 306 -27.06 -28.05 -0.94
N LYS A 307 -27.95 -27.66 -0.02
CA LYS A 307 -28.95 -26.61 -0.25
C LYS A 307 -28.69 -25.32 0.52
N GLN A 308 -27.94 -25.41 1.62
CA GLN A 308 -27.64 -24.27 2.48
C GLN A 308 -26.34 -23.60 2.05
N SER A 309 -26.25 -22.30 2.31
CA SER A 309 -25.02 -21.54 2.10
C SER A 309 -23.90 -22.12 2.95
N SER A 310 -22.70 -22.16 2.40
CA SER A 310 -21.52 -22.70 3.07
C SER A 310 -20.34 -21.75 2.90
N THR A 311 -19.51 -21.65 3.92
CA THR A 311 -18.37 -20.72 3.95
C THR A 311 -17.07 -21.47 3.72
N ILE A 312 -16.18 -20.90 2.92
CA ILE A 312 -14.81 -21.36 2.73
C ILE A 312 -13.87 -20.19 3.04
N ASN A 313 -12.91 -20.42 3.93
CA ASN A 313 -11.93 -19.40 4.29
C ASN A 313 -10.66 -19.61 3.45
N TYR A 314 -10.22 -18.52 2.81
CA TYR A 314 -9.03 -18.50 1.98
C TYR A 314 -7.96 -17.60 2.55
N THR A 315 -6.72 -17.99 2.31
CA THR A 315 -5.54 -17.13 2.42
C THR A 315 -4.94 -17.02 1.02
N VAL A 316 -4.80 -15.80 0.51
CA VAL A 316 -4.22 -15.53 -0.81
C VAL A 316 -2.95 -14.70 -0.66
N ASN A 317 -2.01 -14.92 -1.58
CA ASN A 317 -0.82 -14.08 -1.65
C ASN A 317 -1.22 -12.64 -2.01
N PHE A 318 -0.76 -11.68 -1.23
CA PHE A 318 -1.06 -10.26 -1.37
C PHE A 318 0.20 -9.45 -1.08
N LEU A 319 0.94 -9.09 -2.14
CA LEU A 319 2.24 -8.42 -1.99
C LEU A 319 2.06 -6.91 -2.02
N HIS A 320 2.01 -6.34 -0.82
CA HIS A 320 1.96 -4.91 -0.59
C HIS A 320 3.30 -4.24 -0.94
N SER A 321 3.28 -3.05 -1.55
CA SER A 321 4.53 -2.36 -1.86
C SER A 321 5.19 -1.85 -0.59
N GLU A 322 6.49 -2.13 -0.40
CA GLU A 322 7.23 -1.70 0.79
C GLU A 322 7.09 -0.17 1.00
N TYR A 323 6.81 0.23 2.24
CA TYR A 323 6.55 1.60 2.68
C TYR A 323 5.25 2.25 2.16
N SER A 324 4.50 1.66 1.23
CA SER A 324 3.23 2.29 0.80
C SER A 324 2.15 2.17 1.86
N LEU A 325 1.09 2.99 1.77
CA LEU A 325 -0.07 2.85 2.65
C LEU A 325 -0.83 1.57 2.36
N PRO A 326 -1.22 0.78 3.39
CA PRO A 326 -2.05 -0.40 3.19
C PRO A 326 -3.37 -0.05 2.51
N ILE A 327 -3.96 -1.00 1.81
CA ILE A 327 -5.32 -0.88 1.28
C ILE A 327 -6.35 -0.94 2.40
N ASP A 328 -7.44 -0.17 2.28
CA ASP A 328 -8.58 -0.27 3.18
C ASP A 328 -9.45 -1.48 2.79
N PRO A 329 -9.47 -2.56 3.62
CA PRO A 329 -10.25 -3.76 3.32
C PRO A 329 -11.76 -3.49 3.25
N SER A 330 -12.26 -2.46 3.94
CA SER A 330 -13.69 -2.14 3.96
C SER A 330 -14.20 -1.56 2.64
N THR A 331 -13.29 -1.13 1.77
CA THR A 331 -13.60 -0.54 0.46
C THR A 331 -13.31 -1.48 -0.71
N ILE A 332 -12.93 -2.74 -0.43
CA ILE A 332 -12.74 -3.76 -1.47
C ILE A 332 -14.09 -4.13 -2.07
N GLN A 333 -14.17 -4.04 -3.39
CA GLN A 333 -15.33 -4.41 -4.19
C GLN A 333 -14.92 -5.48 -5.21
N ALA A 334 -15.85 -6.39 -5.51
CA ALA A 334 -15.66 -7.43 -6.51
C ALA A 334 -16.64 -7.22 -7.66
N GLN A 335 -16.12 -6.99 -8.86
CA GLN A 335 -16.90 -7.05 -10.09
C GLN A 335 -16.90 -8.49 -10.61
N VAL A 336 -18.09 -9.05 -10.83
CA VAL A 336 -18.23 -10.47 -11.14
C VAL A 336 -18.63 -10.70 -12.60
N LYS A 337 -17.92 -11.61 -13.26
CA LYS A 337 -18.23 -12.13 -14.60
C LYS A 337 -18.47 -13.63 -14.50
N GLY A 338 -19.44 -14.14 -15.26
CA GLY A 338 -19.84 -15.54 -15.16
C GLY A 338 -19.97 -16.20 -16.53
N LYS A 339 -19.53 -17.45 -16.62
CA LYS A 339 -19.77 -18.33 -17.77
C LYS A 339 -20.43 -19.63 -17.31
N LYS A 340 -21.33 -20.19 -18.12
CA LYS A 340 -22.00 -21.48 -17.87
C LYS A 340 -21.76 -22.43 -19.05
N LEU A 341 -21.56 -23.71 -18.77
CA LEU A 341 -21.50 -24.73 -19.82
C LEU A 341 -22.89 -24.93 -20.46
N ASP A 342 -23.00 -24.62 -21.74
CA ASP A 342 -24.16 -24.96 -22.56
C ASP A 342 -24.13 -26.47 -22.87
N ARG A 343 -25.18 -27.17 -22.43
CA ARG A 343 -25.34 -28.63 -22.58
C ARG A 343 -25.39 -29.09 -24.04
N PHE A 344 -25.99 -28.30 -24.92
CA PHE A 344 -26.22 -28.68 -26.31
C PHE A 344 -25.00 -28.37 -27.18
N ASN A 345 -24.41 -27.20 -26.98
CA ASN A 345 -23.29 -26.70 -27.76
C ASN A 345 -21.93 -27.16 -27.21
N ARG A 346 -21.89 -27.72 -25.99
CA ARG A 346 -20.67 -28.16 -25.29
C ARG A 346 -19.60 -27.07 -25.26
N LYS A 347 -20.03 -25.84 -24.98
CA LYS A 347 -19.20 -24.63 -24.91
C LYS A 347 -19.66 -23.76 -23.75
N PHE A 348 -18.75 -22.97 -23.21
CA PHE A 348 -19.09 -21.96 -22.22
C PHE A 348 -19.73 -20.74 -22.88
N VAL A 349 -20.85 -20.29 -22.33
CA VAL A 349 -21.56 -19.07 -22.73
C VAL A 349 -21.56 -18.07 -21.57
N GLU A 350 -21.47 -16.78 -21.90
CA GLU A 350 -21.55 -15.71 -20.90
C GLU A 350 -22.90 -15.74 -20.19
N VAL A 351 -22.88 -15.44 -18.90
CA VAL A 351 -24.04 -15.30 -18.05
C VAL A 351 -24.40 -13.82 -17.96
N ASP A 352 -25.69 -13.50 -18.09
CA ASP A 352 -26.19 -12.13 -17.92
C ASP A 352 -25.79 -11.57 -16.54
N SER A 353 -25.33 -10.33 -16.49
CA SER A 353 -24.87 -9.69 -15.25
C SER A 353 -25.94 -9.59 -14.16
N ASN A 354 -27.22 -9.67 -14.52
CA ASN A 354 -28.36 -9.68 -13.59
C ASN A 354 -28.79 -11.09 -13.18
N SER A 355 -28.14 -12.14 -13.69
CA SER A 355 -28.43 -13.52 -13.32
C SER A 355 -28.08 -13.79 -11.86
N GLU A 356 -28.92 -14.58 -11.18
CA GLU A 356 -28.65 -15.02 -9.80
C GLU A 356 -27.31 -15.75 -9.66
N ILE A 357 -26.84 -16.41 -10.74
CA ILE A 357 -25.55 -17.12 -10.81
C ILE A 357 -24.37 -16.19 -10.45
N ILE A 358 -24.42 -14.91 -10.84
CA ILE A 358 -23.37 -13.92 -10.57
C ILE A 358 -23.22 -13.66 -9.06
N SER A 359 -24.29 -13.91 -8.30
CA SER A 359 -24.31 -13.77 -6.84
C SER A 359 -24.24 -15.12 -6.10
N ALA A 360 -23.87 -16.21 -6.80
CA ALA A 360 -23.74 -17.54 -6.21
C ALA A 360 -22.53 -17.69 -5.29
N ILE A 361 -21.56 -16.77 -5.38
CA ILE A 361 -20.49 -16.61 -4.39
C ILE A 361 -20.45 -15.15 -3.95
N GLU A 362 -20.39 -14.94 -2.65
CA GLU A 362 -20.14 -13.64 -2.03
C GLU A 362 -18.76 -13.67 -1.36
N LEU A 363 -17.91 -12.68 -1.65
CA LEU A 363 -16.60 -12.53 -1.03
C LEU A 363 -16.64 -11.44 0.03
N LYS A 364 -16.28 -11.77 1.27
CA LYS A 364 -16.38 -10.85 2.41
C LYS A 364 -15.32 -11.12 3.47
N ASP A 365 -15.40 -10.40 4.59
CA ASP A 365 -14.52 -10.54 5.76
C ASP A 365 -13.04 -10.39 5.41
N TRP A 366 -12.73 -9.44 4.51
CA TRP A 366 -11.39 -9.16 4.05
C TRP A 366 -10.48 -8.71 5.20
N GLN A 367 -9.33 -9.35 5.32
CA GLN A 367 -8.26 -8.94 6.23
C GLN A 367 -6.94 -8.91 5.46
N ILE A 368 -6.34 -7.73 5.32
CA ILE A 368 -5.02 -7.56 4.72
C ILE A 368 -3.95 -7.69 5.83
N LEU A 369 -2.94 -8.53 5.61
CA LEU A 369 -1.83 -8.78 6.51
C LEU A 369 -0.51 -8.41 5.82
N PRO A 370 -0.15 -7.11 5.75
CA PRO A 370 1.01 -6.65 4.97
C PRO A 370 2.33 -7.29 5.40
N LYS A 371 2.52 -7.54 6.71
CA LYS A 371 3.75 -8.18 7.23
C LYS A 371 3.91 -9.63 6.79
N GLU A 372 2.82 -10.31 6.48
CA GLU A 372 2.80 -11.71 6.05
C GLU A 372 2.71 -11.85 4.52
N ASN A 373 2.58 -10.72 3.79
CA ASN A 373 2.28 -10.69 2.36
C ASN A 373 1.04 -11.53 1.98
N GLN A 374 0.01 -11.46 2.82
CA GLN A 374 -1.19 -12.27 2.69
C GLN A 374 -2.46 -11.43 2.87
N ALA A 375 -3.54 -11.89 2.24
CA ALA A 375 -4.90 -11.46 2.54
C ALA A 375 -5.74 -12.68 2.90
N LYS A 376 -6.61 -12.52 3.91
CA LYS A 376 -7.61 -13.51 4.28
C LYS A 376 -8.98 -13.02 3.84
N LEU A 377 -9.81 -13.94 3.38
CA LEU A 377 -11.19 -13.66 2.97
C LEU A 377 -12.09 -14.88 3.20
N THR A 378 -13.39 -14.62 3.27
CA THR A 378 -14.44 -15.64 3.33
C THR A 378 -15.21 -15.66 2.01
N ALA A 379 -15.29 -16.82 1.37
CA ALA A 379 -16.19 -17.06 0.25
C ALA A 379 -17.46 -17.77 0.75
N VAL A 380 -18.62 -17.13 0.59
CA VAL A 380 -19.93 -17.71 0.90
C VAL A 380 -20.53 -18.29 -0.36
N ILE A 381 -20.51 -19.61 -0.49
CA ILE A 381 -21.10 -20.34 -1.62
C ILE A 381 -22.61 -20.49 -1.37
N GLN A 382 -23.43 -20.13 -2.35
CA GLN A 382 -24.89 -20.18 -2.32
C GLN A 382 -25.41 -21.14 -3.41
N PRO A 383 -25.46 -22.47 -3.14
CA PRO A 383 -25.75 -23.47 -4.16
C PRO A 383 -27.14 -23.32 -4.82
N ASN A 384 -28.11 -22.73 -4.11
CA ASN A 384 -29.45 -22.47 -4.61
C ASN A 384 -29.48 -21.50 -5.80
N LYS A 385 -28.53 -20.56 -5.89
CA LYS A 385 -28.41 -19.59 -6.99
C LYS A 385 -27.82 -20.17 -8.27
N LEU A 386 -27.19 -21.33 -8.18
CA LEU A 386 -26.82 -22.15 -9.33
C LEU A 386 -28.04 -22.98 -9.74
N SER A 387 -29.00 -22.36 -10.42
CA SER A 387 -30.36 -22.91 -10.61
C SER A 387 -30.41 -24.32 -11.23
N GLU A 388 -29.45 -24.66 -12.09
CA GLU A 388 -29.40 -25.94 -12.78
C GLU A 388 -28.11 -26.72 -12.48
N PRO A 389 -28.14 -28.07 -12.55
CA PRO A 389 -26.92 -28.87 -12.61
C PRO A 389 -26.05 -28.48 -13.81
N GLY A 390 -24.74 -28.30 -13.60
CA GLY A 390 -23.84 -27.85 -14.66
C GLY A 390 -22.45 -27.48 -14.16
N ILE A 391 -21.62 -27.00 -15.08
CA ILE A 391 -20.32 -26.38 -14.77
C ILE A 391 -20.44 -24.87 -14.98
N TYR A 392 -20.03 -24.13 -13.96
CA TYR A 392 -20.04 -22.67 -13.91
C TYR A 392 -18.62 -22.17 -13.71
N ASN A 393 -18.29 -21.04 -14.31
CA ASN A 393 -17.04 -20.32 -14.06
C ASN A 393 -17.38 -18.91 -13.62
N LEU A 394 -16.91 -18.50 -12.45
CA LEU A 394 -17.12 -17.17 -11.89
C LEU A 394 -15.77 -16.50 -11.67
N GLN A 395 -15.58 -15.32 -12.25
CA GLN A 395 -14.41 -14.49 -12.10
C GLN A 395 -14.76 -13.23 -11.31
N PHE A 396 -14.00 -12.95 -10.25
CA PHE A 396 -14.14 -11.81 -9.36
C PHE A 396 -12.95 -10.88 -9.56
N ASP A 397 -13.16 -9.78 -10.28
CA ASP A 397 -12.17 -8.73 -10.45
C ASP A 397 -12.26 -7.78 -9.25
N LEU A 398 -11.20 -7.73 -8.45
CA LEU A 398 -11.15 -7.02 -7.18
C LEU A 398 -10.58 -5.62 -7.38
N THR A 399 -11.29 -4.62 -6.85
CA THR A 399 -10.85 -3.22 -6.84
C THR A 399 -11.01 -2.61 -5.46
N THR A 400 -10.21 -1.60 -5.14
CA THR A 400 -10.35 -0.79 -3.93
C THR A 400 -10.25 0.70 -4.24
N ALA A 401 -11.06 1.51 -3.58
CA ALA A 401 -11.10 2.96 -3.80
C ALA A 401 -10.35 3.76 -2.73
N SER A 402 -9.96 3.13 -1.61
CA SER A 402 -9.33 3.82 -0.48
C SER A 402 -8.14 3.05 0.09
N LEU A 403 -7.21 3.82 0.63
CA LEU A 403 -6.10 3.37 1.46
C LEU A 403 -6.53 3.39 2.93
N ALA A 404 -5.90 2.55 3.75
CA ALA A 404 -6.13 2.51 5.18
C ALA A 404 -5.43 3.68 5.88
N VAL A 405 -5.99 4.10 7.01
CA VAL A 405 -5.38 5.09 7.91
C VAL A 405 -4.65 4.35 9.03
N PRO A 406 -3.31 4.41 9.11
CA PRO A 406 -2.56 3.80 10.20
C PRO A 406 -2.96 4.36 11.57
N ASN A 407 -3.15 3.48 12.56
CA ASN A 407 -3.57 3.87 13.92
C ASN A 407 -2.66 4.94 14.54
N TRP A 408 -1.35 4.84 14.29
CA TRP A 408 -0.37 5.73 14.88
C TRP A 408 -0.56 7.20 14.48
N TRP A 409 -1.19 7.49 13.32
CA TRP A 409 -1.52 8.87 12.93
C TRP A 409 -2.39 9.54 13.98
N LYS A 410 -3.45 8.82 14.39
CA LYS A 410 -4.37 9.27 15.43
C LYS A 410 -3.70 9.28 16.80
N GLU A 411 -2.90 8.27 17.11
CA GLU A 411 -2.19 8.18 18.40
C GLU A 411 -1.16 9.29 18.61
N TRP A 412 -0.53 9.81 17.54
CA TRP A 412 0.48 10.86 17.61
C TRP A 412 -0.12 12.26 17.39
N ASP A 413 -1.40 12.34 17.04
CA ASP A 413 -2.12 13.58 16.85
C ASP A 413 -2.55 14.23 18.18
N TRP A 414 -2.48 15.56 18.22
CA TRP A 414 -2.85 16.38 19.39
C TRP A 414 -4.29 16.20 19.88
N GLN A 415 -5.21 15.79 19.00
CA GLN A 415 -6.61 15.55 19.36
C GLN A 415 -6.78 14.34 20.29
N THR A 416 -5.79 13.46 20.41
CA THR A 416 -5.83 12.29 21.32
C THR A 416 -5.01 12.45 22.59
N ARG A 417 -4.57 13.66 22.89
CA ARG A 417 -3.84 13.98 24.13
C ARG A 417 -4.61 13.57 25.38
N THR A 418 -3.87 13.14 26.41
CA THR A 418 -4.45 12.75 27.71
C THR A 418 -4.51 13.90 28.71
N GLY A 419 -3.86 15.03 28.43
CA GLY A 419 -3.88 16.24 29.24
C GLY A 419 -3.57 17.50 28.42
N GLU A 420 -3.80 18.68 29.00
CA GLU A 420 -3.56 19.95 28.30
C GLU A 420 -2.09 20.26 28.03
N GLU A 421 -1.18 19.57 28.71
CA GLU A 421 0.28 19.71 28.61
C GLU A 421 0.94 18.39 28.13
N ASP A 422 0.23 17.60 27.33
CA ASP A 422 0.78 16.40 26.71
C ASP A 422 1.62 16.75 25.47
N GLY A 423 2.93 16.90 25.69
CA GLY A 423 3.89 17.22 24.65
C GLY A 423 4.25 16.10 23.69
N SER A 424 3.75 14.88 23.91
CA SER A 424 4.05 13.69 23.09
C SER A 424 3.33 13.67 21.73
N LYS A 425 2.58 14.72 21.41
CA LYS A 425 1.70 14.82 20.23
C LYS A 425 2.08 15.96 19.31
N THR A 426 1.69 15.85 18.04
CA THR A 426 1.82 16.90 17.01
C THR A 426 0.45 17.48 16.66
N TYR A 427 0.36 18.80 16.59
CA TYR A 427 -0.88 19.50 16.24
C TYR A 427 -1.23 19.27 14.75
N ASN A 428 -2.48 18.92 14.46
CA ASN A 428 -3.02 18.65 13.11
C ASN A 428 -2.23 17.62 12.28
N LEU A 429 -1.58 16.67 12.93
CA LEU A 429 -0.82 15.62 12.26
C LEU A 429 -1.71 14.73 11.39
N GLN A 430 -2.83 14.29 11.94
CA GLN A 430 -3.75 13.41 11.23
C GLN A 430 -4.34 14.11 10.01
N GLU A 431 -4.65 15.40 10.13
CA GLU A 431 -5.11 16.23 9.00
C GLU A 431 -4.04 16.30 7.91
N PHE A 432 -2.77 16.54 8.29
CA PHE A 432 -1.66 16.60 7.35
C PHE A 432 -1.51 15.32 6.53
N PHE A 433 -1.44 14.15 7.18
CA PHE A 433 -1.29 12.87 6.48
C PHE A 433 -2.55 12.44 5.71
N THR A 434 -3.75 12.78 6.23
CA THR A 434 -5.01 12.50 5.52
C THR A 434 -5.07 13.27 4.21
N ALA A 435 -4.59 14.51 4.16
CA ALA A 435 -4.55 15.28 2.92
C ALA A 435 -3.61 14.66 1.86
N LEU A 436 -2.44 14.14 2.27
CA LEU A 436 -1.54 13.40 1.38
C LEU A 436 -2.17 12.09 0.86
N LYS A 437 -2.87 11.35 1.74
CA LYS A 437 -3.66 10.17 1.35
C LYS A 437 -4.73 10.52 0.34
N VAL A 438 -5.57 11.53 0.63
CA VAL A 438 -6.64 11.97 -0.26
C VAL A 438 -6.09 12.42 -1.61
N ARG A 439 -4.95 13.11 -1.63
CA ARG A 439 -4.30 13.47 -2.90
C ARG A 439 -3.87 12.23 -3.69
N THR A 440 -3.31 11.22 -3.03
CA THR A 440 -2.94 9.93 -3.63
C THR A 440 -4.13 9.25 -4.30
N GLU A 441 -5.26 9.17 -3.60
CA GLU A 441 -6.53 8.59 -4.08
C GLU A 441 -7.13 9.38 -5.25
N THR A 442 -7.03 10.71 -5.16
CA THR A 442 -7.49 11.62 -6.22
C THR A 442 -6.66 11.42 -7.49
N MET A 443 -5.33 11.38 -7.38
CA MET A 443 -4.44 11.11 -8.51
C MET A 443 -4.72 9.76 -9.15
N GLN A 444 -4.95 8.70 -8.35
CA GLN A 444 -5.34 7.39 -8.89
C GLN A 444 -6.63 7.48 -9.73
N SER A 445 -7.61 8.23 -9.24
CA SER A 445 -8.88 8.43 -9.95
C SER A 445 -8.70 9.25 -11.24
N GLU A 446 -7.85 10.28 -11.22
CA GLU A 446 -7.47 11.08 -12.40
C GLU A 446 -6.76 10.20 -13.47
N ILE A 447 -5.88 9.29 -13.03
CA ILE A 447 -5.14 8.36 -13.91
C ILE A 447 -6.07 7.35 -14.58
N ALA A 448 -7.08 6.84 -13.87
CA ALA A 448 -7.98 5.81 -14.38
C ALA A 448 -8.86 6.27 -15.56
N LYS A 449 -8.96 7.60 -15.83
CA LYS A 449 -9.71 8.23 -16.94
C LYS A 449 -11.20 7.82 -17.07
N SER A 450 -11.76 7.06 -16.13
CA SER A 450 -13.15 6.61 -16.10
C SER A 450 -13.65 6.47 -14.65
N PRO A 451 -14.75 7.16 -14.26
CA PRO A 451 -15.33 7.05 -12.92
C PRO A 451 -15.82 5.64 -12.55
N GLN A 452 -16.11 4.80 -13.54
CA GLN A 452 -16.59 3.42 -13.33
C GLN A 452 -15.47 2.44 -13.02
N HIS A 453 -14.21 2.84 -13.18
CA HIS A 453 -13.01 2.04 -12.88
C HIS A 453 -12.09 2.80 -11.91
N SER A 454 -12.65 3.69 -11.08
CA SER A 454 -11.90 4.46 -10.09
C SER A 454 -11.42 3.54 -8.97
N GLY A 455 -10.11 3.35 -8.86
CA GLY A 455 -9.50 2.58 -7.79
C GLY A 455 -8.26 1.82 -8.23
N TRP A 456 -7.68 1.08 -7.30
CA TRP A 456 -6.61 0.14 -7.58
C TRP A 456 -7.22 -1.22 -7.89
N PHE A 457 -6.80 -1.83 -9.01
CA PHE A 457 -7.05 -3.24 -9.27
C PHE A 457 -6.09 -4.07 -8.41
N ILE A 458 -6.64 -4.94 -7.57
CA ILE A 458 -5.87 -5.65 -6.54
C ILE A 458 -5.77 -7.16 -6.80
N GLY A 459 -6.54 -7.69 -7.75
CA GLY A 459 -6.46 -9.10 -8.11
C GLY A 459 -7.69 -9.62 -8.84
N SER A 460 -7.59 -10.86 -9.31
CA SER A 460 -8.72 -11.63 -9.82
C SER A 460 -8.79 -12.98 -9.12
N LEU A 461 -9.95 -13.33 -8.57
CA LEU A 461 -10.21 -14.65 -7.99
C LEU A 461 -11.18 -15.40 -8.89
N CYS A 462 -10.87 -16.65 -9.23
CA CYS A 462 -11.70 -17.45 -10.15
C CYS A 462 -12.12 -18.77 -9.52
N TYR A 463 -13.39 -19.12 -9.73
CA TYR A 463 -14.03 -20.33 -9.23
C TYR A 463 -14.69 -21.08 -10.39
N ALA A 464 -14.23 -22.29 -10.66
CA ALA A 464 -14.93 -23.26 -11.48
C ALA A 464 -15.73 -24.21 -10.58
N ILE A 465 -17.04 -24.25 -10.75
CA ILE A 465 -17.96 -24.97 -9.87
C ILE A 465 -18.76 -25.98 -10.68
N GLN A 466 -18.70 -27.25 -10.30
CA GLN A 466 -19.64 -28.26 -10.76
C GLN A 466 -20.75 -28.46 -9.73
N LYS A 467 -21.99 -28.20 -10.12
CA LYS A 467 -23.19 -28.58 -9.37
C LYS A 467 -23.75 -29.87 -9.95
N ASP A 468 -23.85 -30.90 -9.11
CA ASP A 468 -24.37 -32.22 -9.50
C ASP A 468 -25.87 -32.23 -9.75
#